data_AF-A0A918DV55-F1
#
_entry.id   AF-A0A918DV55-F1
#
_cell.length_a   1.000
_cell.length_b   1.000
_cell.length_c   1.000
_cell.angle_alpha   90.00
_cell.angle_beta   90.00
_cell.angle_gamma   90.00
#
_symmetry.space_group_name_H-M   'P 1'
#
loop_
_entity.id
_entity.type
_entity.pdbx_description
1 polymer ?
#
loop_
_entity_poly.entity_id
_entity_poly.type
_entity_poly.pdbx_seq_one_letter_code
_entity_poly.pdbx_strand_id
1 'polypeptide(L)'
;MSLRTLQRWQHRPDDQRPSASRPKPADKLSLDERRRVLEVTNQPEFASIPPYQIVARLVDRGTSLGLELAFYRVLNEAEQQHPRGRNRPPAKRSLTTHVADCPNQQWCWDITWLPTTAGALLLLVHNQGRLQCVG
;
A
#
# COMPACT_ATOMS: atom_id res chain seq x y z
N MET A 1 -25.99 16.66 16.34
CA MET A 1 -25.19 17.21 17.46
C MET A 1 -26.12 17.52 18.62
N SER A 2 -25.79 17.18 19.86
CA SER A 2 -26.68 17.40 21.00
C SER A 2 -26.46 18.77 21.65
N LEU A 3 -27.50 19.31 22.30
CA LEU A 3 -27.48 20.60 23.00
C LEU A 3 -26.41 20.65 24.11
N ARG A 4 -26.19 19.52 24.80
CA ARG A 4 -25.13 19.37 25.82
C ARG A 4 -23.72 19.50 25.25
N THR A 5 -23.49 19.04 24.02
CA THR A 5 -22.21 19.24 23.34
C THR A 5 -21.98 20.72 23.06
N LEU A 6 -22.98 21.45 22.58
CA LEU A 6 -22.88 22.90 22.32
C LEU A 6 -22.55 23.70 23.60
N GLN A 7 -23.30 23.46 24.69
CA GLN A 7 -23.08 24.12 25.98
C GLN A 7 -21.68 23.85 26.56
N ARG A 8 -21.17 22.62 26.40
CA ARG A 8 -19.81 22.28 26.83
C ARG A 8 -18.73 23.08 26.09
N TRP A 9 -18.87 23.24 24.76
CA TRP A 9 -17.95 24.04 23.95
C TRP A 9 -18.02 25.53 24.29
N GLN A 10 -19.20 26.05 24.67
CA GLN A 10 -19.35 27.44 25.13
C GLN A 10 -18.63 27.70 26.46
N HIS A 11 -18.59 26.73 27.37
CA HIS A 11 -17.92 26.87 28.67
C HIS A 11 -16.45 26.45 28.68
N ARG A 12 -16.01 25.63 27.72
CA ARG A 12 -14.62 25.21 27.54
C ARG A 12 -14.29 25.22 26.04
N PRO A 13 -13.76 26.34 25.50
CA PRO A 13 -13.44 26.47 24.09
C PRO A 13 -12.17 25.68 23.69
N ASP A 14 -11.37 25.24 24.66
CA ASP A 14 -10.15 24.47 24.41
C ASP A 14 -10.46 23.10 23.82
N ASP A 15 -9.80 22.78 22.70
CA ASP A 15 -9.86 21.44 22.13
C ASP A 15 -9.13 20.46 23.05
N GLN A 16 -9.91 19.65 23.77
CA GLN A 16 -9.39 18.60 24.66
C GLN A 16 -9.15 17.27 23.94
N ARG A 17 -9.33 17.19 22.62
CA ARG A 17 -8.98 15.99 21.83
C ARG A 17 -7.51 15.57 21.95
N PRO A 18 -6.52 16.49 22.11
CA PRO A 18 -5.12 16.12 22.32
C PRO A 18 -4.86 15.49 23.70
N SER A 19 -5.60 15.91 24.73
CA SER A 19 -5.45 15.43 26.12
C SER A 19 -6.45 14.34 26.50
N ALA A 20 -7.35 13.96 25.60
CA ALA A 20 -8.32 12.91 25.82
C ALA A 20 -7.61 11.56 26.01
N SER A 21 -7.79 10.95 27.20
CA SER A 21 -7.37 9.58 27.46
C SER A 21 -8.11 8.64 26.51
N ARG A 22 -7.40 8.12 25.52
CA ARG A 22 -7.90 7.09 24.62
C ARG A 22 -7.52 5.74 25.21
N PRO A 23 -8.47 4.98 25.81
CA PRO A 23 -8.17 3.66 26.29
C PRO A 23 -7.66 2.80 25.13
N LYS A 24 -6.66 1.98 25.42
CA LYS A 24 -6.10 1.06 24.43
C LYS A 24 -7.23 0.10 24.00
N PRO A 25 -7.49 -0.05 22.68
CA PRO A 25 -8.57 -0.91 22.22
C PRO A 25 -8.36 -2.36 22.71
N ALA A 26 -9.44 -3.01 23.13
CA ALA A 26 -9.42 -4.35 23.71
C ALA A 26 -8.93 -5.42 22.72
N ASP A 27 -9.16 -5.22 21.43
CA ASP A 27 -8.75 -6.11 20.33
C ASP A 27 -7.26 -5.99 19.97
N LYS A 28 -6.45 -5.50 20.90
CA LYS A 28 -5.00 -5.46 20.68
C LYS A 28 -4.46 -6.88 20.83
N LEU A 29 -3.94 -7.45 19.75
CA LEU A 29 -3.16 -8.70 19.78
C LEU A 29 -2.19 -8.65 20.96
N SER A 30 -2.25 -9.69 21.78
CA SER A 30 -1.34 -9.91 22.88
C SER A 30 0.11 -9.96 22.37
N LEU A 31 1.06 -9.73 23.26
CA LEU A 31 2.48 -9.81 22.91
C LEU A 31 2.87 -11.20 22.41
N ASP A 32 2.22 -12.26 22.92
CA ASP A 32 2.50 -13.63 22.54
C ASP A 32 1.95 -13.97 21.16
N GLU A 33 0.74 -13.53 20.83
CA GLU A 33 0.18 -13.66 19.47
C GLU A 33 1.05 -12.92 18.44
N ARG A 34 1.50 -11.71 18.78
CA ARG A 34 2.42 -10.93 17.91
C ARG A 34 3.72 -11.68 17.65
N ARG A 35 4.31 -12.28 18.70
CA ARG A 35 5.52 -13.10 18.56
C ARG A 35 5.27 -14.31 17.66
N ARG A 36 4.14 -14.99 17.83
CA ARG A 36 3.80 -16.15 17.02
C ARG A 36 3.60 -15.79 15.54
N VAL A 37 2.97 -14.65 15.26
CA VAL A 37 2.84 -14.11 13.89
C VAL A 37 4.22 -13.85 13.26
N LEU A 38 5.15 -13.23 14.01
CA LEU A 38 6.51 -12.99 13.52
C LEU A 38 7.30 -14.28 13.30
N GLU A 39 7.17 -15.25 14.21
CA GLU A 39 7.83 -16.54 14.08
C GLU A 39 7.36 -17.27 12.82
N VAL A 40 6.04 -17.38 12.61
CA VAL A 40 5.46 -18.03 11.44
C VAL A 40 5.85 -17.30 10.16
N THR A 41 5.77 -15.97 10.13
CA THR A 41 6.11 -15.21 8.91
C THR A 41 7.59 -15.35 8.51
N ASN A 42 8.47 -15.59 9.48
CA ASN A 42 9.90 -15.79 9.23
C ASN A 42 10.30 -17.26 9.01
N GLN A 43 9.35 -18.20 9.01
CA GLN A 43 9.63 -19.58 8.59
C GLN A 43 9.97 -19.63 7.10
N PRO A 44 10.86 -20.55 6.66
CA PRO A 44 11.31 -20.63 5.28
C PRO A 44 10.16 -20.86 4.28
N GLU A 45 9.09 -21.52 4.71
CA GLU A 45 7.89 -21.75 3.89
C GLU A 45 7.11 -20.45 3.58
N PHE A 46 7.15 -19.48 4.49
CA PHE A 46 6.37 -18.26 4.42
C PHE A 46 7.21 -17.01 4.10
N ALA A 47 8.54 -17.11 4.16
CA ALA A 47 9.47 -15.99 4.04
C ALA A 47 9.35 -15.17 2.74
N SER A 48 8.90 -15.79 1.64
CA SER A 48 8.81 -15.17 0.32
C SER A 48 7.40 -14.91 -0.18
N ILE A 49 6.37 -15.18 0.63
CA ILE A 49 4.97 -14.96 0.23
C ILE A 49 4.34 -13.79 1.00
N PRO A 50 3.37 -13.08 0.40
CA PRO A 50 2.72 -11.96 1.05
C PRO A 50 1.79 -12.41 2.19
N PRO A 51 1.51 -11.53 3.17
CA PRO A 51 0.71 -11.85 4.36
C PRO A 51 -0.67 -12.47 4.07
N TYR A 52 -1.37 -12.05 3.01
CA TYR A 52 -2.67 -12.62 2.65
C TYR A 52 -2.58 -14.11 2.28
N GLN A 53 -1.49 -14.52 1.61
CA GLN A 53 -1.25 -15.93 1.26
C GLN A 53 -0.89 -16.75 2.49
N ILE A 54 -0.16 -16.16 3.44
CA ILE A 54 0.16 -16.80 4.73
C ILE A 54 -1.13 -17.10 5.48
N VAL A 55 -2.02 -16.10 5.61
CA VAL A 55 -3.31 -16.27 6.30
C VAL A 55 -4.16 -17.35 5.64
N ALA A 56 -4.27 -17.36 4.31
CA ALA A 56 -5.00 -18.41 3.59
C ALA A 56 -4.45 -19.81 3.89
N ARG A 57 -3.13 -20.01 3.79
CA ARG A 57 -2.49 -21.30 4.09
C ARG A 57 -2.63 -21.74 5.55
N LEU A 58 -2.66 -20.79 6.48
CA LEU A 58 -2.88 -21.07 7.89
C LEU A 58 -4.32 -21.53 8.15
N VAL A 59 -5.29 -20.90 7.50
CA VAL A 59 -6.70 -21.33 7.54
C VAL A 59 -6.88 -22.72 6.95
N ASP A 60 -6.22 -23.02 5.81
CA ASP A 60 -6.23 -24.37 5.22
C ASP A 60 -5.67 -25.44 6.18
N ARG A 61 -4.73 -25.04 7.06
CA ARG A 61 -4.15 -25.90 8.12
C ARG A 61 -4.98 -25.90 9.42
N GLY A 62 -6.13 -25.25 9.44
CA GLY A 62 -7.01 -25.17 10.60
C GLY A 62 -6.47 -24.31 11.75
N THR A 63 -5.43 -23.49 11.52
CA THR A 63 -4.81 -22.64 12.55
C THR A 63 -5.06 -21.17 12.22
N SER A 64 -5.81 -20.44 13.06
CA SER A 64 -6.01 -18.99 12.89
C SER A 64 -5.15 -18.22 13.88
N LEU A 65 -4.19 -17.43 13.39
CA LEU A 65 -3.33 -16.56 14.20
C LEU A 65 -3.80 -15.09 14.18
N GLY A 66 -4.85 -14.78 13.44
CA GLY A 66 -5.40 -13.43 13.30
C GLY A 66 -5.87 -13.12 11.87
N LEU A 67 -6.43 -11.92 11.71
CA LEU A 67 -6.87 -11.38 10.41
C LEU A 67 -5.68 -10.88 9.58
N GLU A 68 -5.85 -10.75 8.27
CA GLU A 68 -4.81 -10.21 7.37
C GLU A 68 -4.29 -8.82 7.80
N LEU A 69 -5.19 -7.91 8.19
CA LEU A 69 -4.80 -6.57 8.68
C LEU A 69 -3.91 -6.63 9.93
N ALA A 70 -4.09 -7.64 10.79
CA ALA A 70 -3.26 -7.84 11.96
C ALA A 70 -1.83 -8.19 11.58
N PHE A 71 -1.63 -9.04 10.56
CA PHE A 71 -0.31 -9.40 10.06
C PHE A 71 0.43 -8.17 9.52
N TYR A 72 -0.22 -7.35 8.69
CA TYR A 72 0.40 -6.11 8.19
C TYR A 72 0.79 -5.16 9.31
N ARG A 73 -0.08 -4.97 10.31
CA ARG A 73 0.23 -4.13 11.47
C ARG A 73 1.45 -4.62 12.25
N VAL A 74 1.53 -5.92 12.51
CA VAL A 74 2.65 -6.53 13.24
C VAL A 74 3.94 -6.46 12.44
N LEU A 75 3.91 -6.75 11.14
CA LEU A 75 5.08 -6.68 10.28
C LEU A 75 5.58 -5.24 10.09
N ASN A 76 4.67 -4.26 10.03
CA ASN A 76 5.04 -2.86 9.98
C ASN A 76 5.67 -2.38 11.30
N GLU A 77 5.08 -2.75 12.46
CA GLU A 77 5.66 -2.46 13.78
C GLU A 77 7.06 -3.11 13.96
N ALA A 78 7.30 -4.25 13.34
CA ALA A 78 8.58 -4.96 13.37
C ALA A 78 9.56 -4.53 12.26
N GLU A 79 9.25 -3.47 11.51
CA GLU A 79 10.04 -2.98 10.36
C GLU A 79 10.33 -4.05 9.30
N GLN A 80 9.49 -5.08 9.22
CA GLN A 80 9.65 -6.25 8.38
C GLN A 80 8.87 -6.16 7.06
N GLN A 81 8.21 -5.03 6.81
CA GLN A 81 7.42 -4.75 5.61
C GLN A 81 8.25 -4.07 4.51
N HIS A 82 9.46 -4.57 4.25
CA HIS A 82 10.31 -4.11 3.15
C HIS A 82 10.22 -5.07 1.95
N PRO A 83 10.51 -4.60 0.71
CA PRO A 83 10.61 -5.48 -0.45
C PRO A 83 11.59 -6.62 -0.16
N ARG A 84 11.12 -7.87 -0.19
CA ARG A 84 11.92 -9.08 0.09
C ARG A 84 12.43 -9.79 -1.18
N GLY A 85 12.19 -9.23 -2.35
CA GLY A 85 12.57 -9.79 -3.64
C GLY A 85 13.89 -9.24 -4.17
N ARG A 86 14.47 -9.93 -5.16
CA ARG A 86 15.67 -9.48 -5.88
C ARG A 86 15.40 -8.30 -6.83
N ASN A 87 14.18 -7.75 -6.82
CA ASN A 87 13.82 -6.67 -7.71
C ASN A 87 14.57 -5.40 -7.32
N ARG A 88 15.09 -4.69 -8.32
CA ARG A 88 15.78 -3.43 -8.09
C ARG A 88 14.77 -2.43 -7.51
N PRO A 89 15.10 -1.70 -6.42
CA PRO A 89 14.21 -0.67 -5.92
C PRO A 89 13.91 0.34 -7.04
N PRO A 90 12.66 0.79 -7.17
CA PRO A 90 12.31 1.76 -8.20
C PRO A 90 13.15 3.02 -8.02
N ALA A 91 13.86 3.42 -9.08
CA ALA A 91 14.64 4.64 -9.08
C ALA A 91 13.68 5.83 -9.20
N LYS A 92 13.77 6.79 -8.26
CA LYS A 92 13.08 8.08 -8.39
C LYS A 92 13.70 8.84 -9.56
N ARG A 93 12.94 9.02 -10.64
CA ARG A 93 13.34 9.87 -11.78
C ARG A 93 12.68 11.23 -11.61
N SER A 94 13.42 12.30 -11.86
CA SER A 94 12.81 13.62 -12.05
C SER A 94 11.86 13.55 -13.25
N LEU A 95 10.67 14.10 -13.10
CA LEU A 95 9.73 14.21 -14.21
C LEU A 95 10.32 15.16 -15.24
N THR A 96 10.56 14.66 -16.45
CA THR A 96 10.96 15.52 -17.58
C THR A 96 9.70 16.08 -18.22
N THR A 97 9.48 17.39 -18.10
CA THR A 97 8.43 18.06 -18.84
C THR A 97 8.91 18.34 -20.26
N HIS A 98 8.20 17.82 -21.26
CA HIS A 98 8.40 18.16 -22.66
C HIS A 98 7.28 19.10 -23.10
N VAL A 99 7.63 20.18 -23.80
CA VAL A 99 6.69 21.16 -24.34
C VAL A 99 6.78 21.09 -25.86
N ALA A 100 5.62 21.07 -26.53
CA ALA A 100 5.50 21.10 -27.99
C ALA A 100 4.78 22.40 -28.40
N ASP A 101 5.50 23.30 -29.07
CA ASP A 101 5.01 24.59 -29.55
C ASP A 101 4.31 24.47 -30.92
N CYS A 102 4.64 23.44 -31.69
CA CYS A 102 4.09 23.17 -33.03
C CYS A 102 3.68 21.68 -33.19
N PRO A 103 2.78 21.37 -34.14
CA PRO A 103 2.48 19.98 -34.51
C PRO A 103 3.74 19.19 -34.90
N ASN A 104 3.75 17.87 -34.66
CA ASN A 104 4.84 16.93 -34.97
C ASN A 104 6.16 17.11 -34.18
N GLN A 105 6.19 17.89 -33.10
CA GLN A 105 7.41 18.07 -32.29
C GLN A 105 7.62 16.99 -31.21
N GLN A 106 6.56 16.27 -30.81
CA GLN A 106 6.65 15.23 -29.80
C GLN A 106 5.93 13.96 -30.24
N TRP A 107 6.63 12.84 -30.10
CA TRP A 107 6.13 11.51 -30.41
C TRP A 107 6.28 10.66 -29.16
N CYS A 108 5.23 9.94 -28.77
CA CYS A 108 5.33 8.87 -27.78
C CYS A 108 4.94 7.55 -28.43
N TRP A 109 5.66 6.50 -28.06
CA TRP A 109 5.33 5.14 -28.43
C TRP A 109 5.32 4.31 -27.16
N ASP A 110 4.46 3.30 -27.13
CA ASP A 110 4.45 2.31 -26.07
C ASP A 110 4.53 0.91 -26.69
N ILE A 111 5.28 0.00 -26.06
CA ILE A 111 5.37 -1.39 -26.48
C ILE A 111 4.55 -2.21 -25.49
N THR A 112 3.39 -2.69 -25.95
CA THR A 112 2.60 -3.66 -25.21
C THR A 112 2.95 -5.07 -25.70
N TRP A 113 3.39 -5.94 -24.78
CA TRP A 113 3.57 -7.35 -25.10
C TRP A 113 2.22 -8.07 -25.03
N LEU A 114 1.78 -8.63 -26.17
CA LEU A 114 0.53 -9.39 -26.24
C LEU A 114 0.87 -10.89 -26.32
N PRO A 115 0.45 -11.72 -25.35
CA PRO A 115 0.68 -13.15 -25.42
C PRO A 115 -0.08 -13.73 -26.61
N THR A 116 0.67 -14.21 -27.61
CA THR A 116 0.15 -14.93 -28.77
C THR A 116 0.98 -16.18 -29.00
N THR A 117 0.37 -17.20 -29.60
CA THR A 117 0.93 -18.55 -29.73
C THR A 117 2.20 -18.62 -30.59
N ALA A 118 2.54 -17.56 -31.33
CA ALA A 118 3.71 -17.50 -32.21
C ALA A 118 4.60 -16.25 -32.02
N GLY A 119 4.44 -15.54 -30.90
CA GLY A 119 5.19 -14.30 -30.62
C GLY A 119 4.65 -13.11 -31.42
N ALA A 120 4.13 -12.10 -30.73
CA ALA A 120 3.70 -10.85 -31.36
C ALA A 120 4.26 -9.65 -30.60
N LEU A 121 4.84 -8.73 -31.36
CA LEU A 121 5.11 -7.36 -30.97
C LEU A 121 4.14 -6.47 -31.74
N LEU A 122 3.28 -5.72 -31.05
CA LEU A 122 2.48 -4.66 -31.68
C LEU A 122 3.12 -3.32 -31.30
N LEU A 123 3.53 -2.53 -32.30
CA LEU A 123 4.01 -1.16 -32.11
C LEU A 123 2.83 -0.20 -32.29
N LEU A 124 2.43 0.51 -31.24
CA LEU A 124 1.48 1.62 -31.34
C LEU A 124 2.24 2.94 -31.29
N VAL A 125 2.27 3.64 -32.42
CA VAL A 125 2.82 5.00 -32.53
C VAL A 125 1.65 5.97 -32.53
N HIS A 126 1.50 6.75 -31.45
CA HIS A 126 0.50 7.79 -31.36
C HIS A 126 1.18 9.16 -31.54
N ASN A 127 0.76 9.92 -32.56
CA ASN A 127 1.16 11.32 -32.71
C ASN A 127 0.36 12.15 -31.71
N GLN A 128 1.04 12.68 -30.70
CA GLN A 128 0.45 13.53 -29.66
C GLN A 128 0.26 14.94 -30.23
N GLY A 129 -0.79 15.11 -31.04
CA GLY A 129 -1.24 16.42 -31.50
C GLY A 129 -1.71 17.25 -30.31
N ARG A 130 -0.87 18.21 -29.89
CA ARG A 130 -1.14 19.26 -28.90
C ARG A 130 -1.66 18.76 -27.54
N LEU A 131 -0.76 18.23 -26.71
CA LEU A 131 -1.02 18.09 -25.28
C LEU A 131 -0.80 19.44 -24.58
N GLN A 132 -1.90 20.16 -24.29
CA GLN A 132 -1.86 21.23 -23.29
C GLN A 132 -1.99 20.60 -21.90
N CYS A 133 -0.88 20.50 -21.16
CA CYS A 133 -0.93 20.22 -19.73
C CYS A 133 -1.09 21.55 -18.99
N VAL A 134 -2.29 21.83 -18.50
CA VAL A 134 -2.58 22.94 -17.58
C VAL A 134 -1.92 22.63 -16.23
N GLY A 135 -1.13 23.58 -15.72
CA GLY A 135 -0.48 23.51 -14.41
C GLY A 135 -1.39 23.87 -13.25
#